data_AF-A0A9D5K5X8-F1
#
_entry.id   AF-A0A9D5K5X8-F1
#
_cell.length_a   1.000
_cell.length_b   1.000
_cell.length_c   1.000
_cell.angle_alpha   90.00
_cell.angle_beta   90.00
_cell.angle_gamma   90.00
#
_symmetry.space_group_name_H-M   'P 1'
#
loop_
_entity.id
_entity.type
_entity.pdbx_description
1 polymer ?
#
loop_
_entity_poly.entity_id
_entity_poly.type
_entity_poly.pdbx_seq_one_letter_code
_entity_poly.pdbx_strand_id
1 'polypeptide(L)' 'MTDKKEKRLCKWKKDDYAERFNKLRSIVADPTCVCRKCGRAANGKRYLCKPVSLEEASG' A
#
# COMPACT_ATOMS: atom_id res chain seq x y z
N MET A 1 -17.40 13.59 -14.16
CA MET A 1 -17.32 12.85 -12.87
C MET A 1 -16.20 11.83 -12.97
N THR A 2 -15.03 12.06 -12.37
CA THR A 2 -14.00 11.02 -12.28
C THR A 2 -13.42 11.03 -10.88
N ASP A 3 -14.14 10.33 -9.99
CA ASP A 3 -13.63 9.46 -8.94
C ASP A 3 -12.10 9.56 -8.74
N LYS A 4 -11.68 10.53 -7.92
CA LYS A 4 -10.35 10.58 -7.30
C LYS A 4 -10.28 9.38 -6.34
N LYS A 5 -10.20 8.17 -6.89
CA LYS A 5 -9.74 6.99 -6.14
C LYS A 5 -8.41 7.38 -5.55
N GLU A 6 -8.35 7.50 -4.23
CA GLU A 6 -7.11 7.57 -3.47
C GLU A 6 -6.12 6.62 -4.15
N LYS A 7 -5.04 7.19 -4.72
CA LYS A 7 -4.07 6.40 -5.48
C LYS A 7 -3.50 5.37 -4.51
N ARG A 8 -4.01 4.14 -4.61
CA ARG A 8 -3.49 2.98 -3.87
C ARG A 8 -2.00 2.91 -4.17
N LEU A 9 -1.17 2.52 -3.20
CA LEU A 9 0.27 2.30 -3.39
C LEU A 9 0.55 1.45 -4.63
N CYS A 10 -0.34 0.51 -4.92
CA CYS A 10 -0.26 -0.36 -6.09
C CYS A 10 -0.34 0.36 -7.45
N LYS A 11 -0.86 1.60 -7.48
CA LYS A 11 -1.05 2.46 -8.64
C LYS A 11 -0.11 3.67 -8.65
N TRP A 12 0.80 3.80 -7.68
CA TRP A 12 1.78 4.89 -7.67
C TRP A 12 2.72 4.76 -8.87
N LYS A 13 2.92 5.87 -9.57
CA LYS A 13 3.92 5.99 -10.65
C LYS A 13 5.26 6.43 -10.05
N LYS A 14 6.33 6.40 -10.85
CA LYS A 14 7.68 6.82 -10.43
C LYS A 14 7.69 8.21 -9.75
N ASP A 15 6.96 9.18 -10.31
CA ASP A 15 6.78 10.51 -9.71
C ASP A 15 6.13 10.48 -8.32
N ASP A 16 4.98 9.82 -8.19
CA ASP A 16 4.30 9.70 -6.88
C ASP A 16 5.22 8.98 -5.87
N TYR A 17 6.00 7.99 -6.31
CA TYR A 17 6.98 7.32 -5.45
C TYR A 17 8.10 8.26 -5.00
N ALA A 18 8.64 9.10 -5.89
CA ALA A 18 9.69 10.04 -5.55
C ALA A 18 9.21 11.11 -4.56
N GLU A 19 8.04 11.71 -4.82
CA GLU A 19 7.48 12.75 -3.95
C GLU A 19 6.95 12.20 -2.62
N ARG A 20 6.43 10.97 -2.61
CA ARG A 20 5.76 10.36 -1.44
C ARG A 20 6.56 9.22 -0.84
N PHE A 21 7.85 9.11 -1.16
CA PHE A 21 8.73 8.05 -0.65
C PHE A 21 8.75 8.00 0.88
N ASN A 22 8.80 9.17 1.51
CA ASN A 22 8.81 9.27 2.97
C ASN A 22 7.50 8.71 3.58
N LYS A 23 6.37 8.98 2.92
CA LYS A 23 5.07 8.46 3.32
C LYS A 23 4.95 6.95 3.10
N LEU A 24 5.48 6.43 1.99
CA LEU A 24 5.64 5.00 1.78
C LEU A 24 6.43 4.39 2.93
N ARG A 25 7.59 4.96 3.28
CA ARG A 25 8.46 4.48 4.36
C ARG A 25 7.69 4.34 5.67
N SER A 26 6.91 5.35 6.08
CA SER A 26 6.09 5.24 7.30
C SER A 26 4.97 4.20 7.20
N ILE A 27 4.37 4.03 6.01
CA ILE A 27 3.29 3.06 5.80
C ILE A 27 3.83 1.62 5.78
N VAL A 28 5.03 1.40 5.25
CA VAL A 28 5.70 0.09 5.20
C VAL A 28 6.58 -0.20 6.41
N ALA A 29 6.81 0.80 7.27
CA ALA A 29 7.58 0.63 8.51
C ALA A 29 6.86 -0.30 9.49
N ASP A 30 5.53 -0.23 9.54
CA ASP A 30 4.68 -1.10 10.37
C ASP A 30 3.54 -1.69 9.53
N PRO A 31 3.82 -2.63 8.61
CA PRO A 31 2.82 -3.14 7.71
C PRO A 31 1.97 -4.22 8.38
N THR A 32 0.69 -3.94 8.56
CA THR A 32 -0.32 -4.91 9.05
C THR A 32 -0.95 -5.73 7.92
N CYS A 33 -0.82 -5.29 6.68
CA CYS A 33 -1.37 -5.98 5.52
C CYS A 33 -0.48 -5.85 4.27
N VAL A 34 -0.56 -6.84 3.38
CA VAL A 34 0.23 -6.95 2.16
C VAL A 34 -0.68 -7.11 0.94
N CYS A 35 -0.29 -6.57 -0.21
CA CYS A 35 -1.03 -6.75 -1.46
C CYS A 35 -0.63 -8.07 -2.12
N ARG A 36 -1.55 -9.03 -2.22
CA ARG A 36 -1.30 -10.32 -2.90
C ARG A 36 -0.87 -10.19 -4.36
N LYS A 37 -1.37 -9.16 -5.06
CA LYS A 37 -1.12 -8.97 -6.50
C LYS A 37 0.17 -8.21 -6.79
N CYS A 38 0.64 -7.40 -5.84
CA CYS A 38 1.74 -6.47 -6.06
C CYS A 38 2.92 -6.66 -5.11
N GLY A 39 2.78 -7.50 -4.08
CA GLY A 39 3.79 -7.69 -3.02
C GLY A 39 4.01 -6.48 -2.11
N ARG A 40 3.24 -5.39 -2.27
CA ARG A 40 3.43 -4.15 -1.50
C ARG A 40 2.83 -4.30 -0.11
N ALA A 41 3.58 -3.95 0.93
CA ALA A 41 3.10 -3.95 2.31
C ALA A 41 2.52 -2.58 2.69
N ALA A 42 1.58 -2.51 3.63
CA ALA A 42 1.05 -1.27 4.17
C ALA A 42 0.39 -1.49 5.53
N ASN A 43 0.37 -0.46 6.37
CA ASN A 43 -0.38 -0.45 7.63
C ASN A 43 -1.91 -0.31 7.47
N GLY A 44 -2.43 -0.37 6.23
CA GLY A 44 -3.85 -0.13 5.97
C GLY A 44 -4.33 -0.70 4.64
N LYS A 45 -5.47 -1.40 4.70
CA LYS A 45 -6.10 -2.06 3.55
C LYS A 45 -6.45 -1.09 2.41
N ARG A 46 -6.75 0.18 2.75
CA ARG A 46 -7.03 1.28 1.80
C ARG A 46 -5.89 1.59 0.83
N TYR A 47 -4.65 1.34 1.24
CA TYR A 47 -3.49 1.60 0.41
C TYR A 47 -3.22 0.52 -0.64
N LEU A 48 -3.92 -0.62 -0.55
CA LEU A 48 -3.60 -1.83 -1.32
C LEU A 48 -4.73 -2.16 -2.30
N CYS A 49 -4.39 -2.68 -3.48
CA CYS A 49 -5.41 -3.15 -4.44
C CYS A 49 -6.10 -4.43 -3.97
N LYS A 50 -5.32 -5.41 -3.49
CA LYS A 50 -5.79 -6.68 -2.91
C LYS A 50 -5.13 -6.91 -1.55
N PRO A 51 -5.56 -6.20 -0.49
CA PRO A 51 -5.00 -6.35 0.84
C PRO A 51 -5.24 -7.75 1.41
N VAL A 52 -4.22 -8.29 2.06
CA VAL A 52 -4.21 -9.53 2.83
C VAL A 52 -3.57 -9.20 4.16
N SER A 53 -4.21 -9.53 5.28
CA SER A 53 -3.63 -9.28 6.61
C SER A 53 -2.40 -10.15 6.83
N LEU A 54 -1.33 -9.56 7.37
CA LEU A 54 -0.10 -10.28 7.73
C LEU A 54 -0.23 -11.05 9.06
N GLU A 55 -1.19 -10.66 9.89
CA GLU A 55 -1.50 -11.29 11.19
C GLU A 55 -1.87 -12.77 11.04
N GLU A 56 -2.42 -13.16 9.89
CA GLU A 56 -2.75 -14.55 9.56
C GLU A 56 -1.56 -15.36 9.02
N ALA A 57 -0.40 -14.73 8.77
CA ALA A 57 0.76 -15.39 8.15
C ALA A 57 1.85 -15.83 9.15
N SER A 58 1.67 -15.57 10.45
CA SER A 58 2.59 -15.98 11.52
C SER A 58 1.90 -16.96 12.49
N GLY A 59 1.27 -17.99 11.94
CA GLY A 59 0.80 -19.17 12.66
C GLY A 59 1.68 -20.38 12.33
#